data_AF-A0A2Y9TVV6-F1
#
_entry.id   AF-A0A2Y9TVV6-F1
#
_cell.length_a   1.000
_cell.length_b   1.000
_cell.length_c   1.000
_cell.angle_alpha   90.00
_cell.angle_beta   90.00
_cell.angle_gamma   90.00
#
_symmetry.space_group_name_H-M   'P 1'
#
loop_
_entity.id
_entity.type
_entity.pdbx_description
1 polymer ?
#
loop_
_entity_poly.entity_id
_entity_poly.type
_entity_poly.pdbx_seq_one_letter_code
_entity_poly.pdbx_strand_id
1 'polypeptide(L)'
;MPNWCANHLDITGEPSQLKALEDWLTGKSPLLAYQRAIYQSIKLLVAGCAGIRVPTLLEHETQPVQWHFPPLPQLVSPETTGVFSPEDLAFTRWLKLLKCNPALDKHYCQVIERYWQQSGLKDIRWENLTDAQQETVNTLFHKKYADWFGTLASV
;
A
#
# COMPACT_ATOMS: atom_id res chain seq x y z
N MET A 1 -19.00 8.91 -28.60
CA MET A 1 -18.19 9.71 -27.67
C MET A 1 -19.05 10.03 -26.47
N PRO A 2 -18.56 9.91 -25.22
CA PRO A 2 -19.33 10.37 -24.07
C PRO A 2 -19.53 11.89 -24.17
N ASN A 3 -20.67 12.40 -23.72
CA ASN A 3 -20.90 13.85 -23.64
C ASN A 3 -20.12 14.39 -22.42
N TRP A 4 -18.98 15.04 -22.66
CA TRP A 4 -18.16 15.63 -21.60
C TRP A 4 -18.77 16.95 -21.12
N CYS A 5 -18.74 17.21 -19.81
CA CYS A 5 -19.17 18.48 -19.24
C CYS A 5 -18.07 19.54 -19.37
N ALA A 6 -18.42 20.73 -19.84
CA ALA A 6 -17.56 21.90 -19.79
C ALA A 6 -17.78 22.65 -18.47
N ASN A 7 -16.86 22.47 -17.51
CA ASN A 7 -16.91 23.16 -16.22
C ASN A 7 -16.10 24.46 -16.28
N HIS A 8 -16.62 25.54 -15.71
CA HIS A 8 -15.95 26.84 -15.56
C HIS A 8 -15.91 27.22 -14.09
N LEU A 9 -14.74 27.64 -13.59
CA LEU A 9 -14.54 28.00 -12.18
C LEU A 9 -13.85 29.35 -12.09
N ASP A 10 -14.53 30.35 -11.53
CA ASP A 10 -13.96 31.65 -11.16
C ASP A 10 -13.62 31.64 -9.67
N ILE A 11 -12.32 31.62 -9.34
CA ILE A 11 -11.83 31.47 -7.97
C ILE A 11 -11.02 32.72 -7.58
N THR A 12 -11.39 33.34 -6.47
CA THR A 12 -10.70 34.51 -5.89
C THR A 12 -10.23 34.19 -4.47
N GLY A 13 -9.06 34.69 -4.08
CA GLY A 13 -8.52 34.47 -2.73
C GLY A 13 -7.14 35.11 -2.53
N GLU A 14 -6.53 34.85 -1.38
CA GLU A 14 -5.20 35.36 -1.06
C GLU A 14 -4.13 34.81 -2.03
N PRO A 15 -3.10 35.59 -2.40
CA PRO A 15 -2.08 35.16 -3.37
C PRO A 15 -1.40 33.82 -3.01
N SER A 16 -1.17 33.56 -1.72
CA SER A 16 -0.57 32.31 -1.25
C SER A 16 -1.48 31.09 -1.45
N GLN A 17 -2.80 31.26 -1.29
CA GLN A 17 -3.79 30.21 -1.50
C GLN A 17 -4.02 29.95 -2.98
N LEU A 18 -4.08 31.01 -3.80
CA LEU A 18 -4.15 30.90 -5.25
C LEU A 18 -2.91 30.19 -5.80
N LYS A 19 -1.73 30.47 -5.22
CA LYS A 19 -0.50 29.76 -5.61
C LYS A 19 -0.55 28.27 -5.27
N ALA A 20 -1.00 27.92 -4.07
CA ALA A 20 -1.18 26.52 -3.68
C ALA A 20 -2.19 25.78 -4.58
N LEU A 21 -3.27 26.47 -4.99
CA LEU A 21 -4.26 25.94 -5.93
C LEU A 21 -3.66 25.75 -7.33
N GLU A 22 -2.89 26.70 -7.83
CA GLU A 22 -2.19 26.59 -9.12
C GLU A 22 -1.22 25.40 -9.11
N ASP A 23 -0.46 25.22 -8.03
CA ASP A 23 0.46 24.11 -7.89
C ASP A 23 -0.28 22.76 -7.82
N TRP A 24 -1.49 22.72 -7.24
CA TRP A 24 -2.36 21.54 -7.27
C TRP A 24 -2.90 21.26 -8.68
N LEU A 25 -3.44 22.27 -9.36
CA LEU A 25 -3.99 22.16 -10.72
C LEU A 25 -2.94 21.71 -11.74
N THR A 26 -1.71 22.20 -11.59
CA THR A 26 -0.60 21.89 -12.50
C THR A 26 0.20 20.64 -12.09
N GLY A 27 -0.19 19.97 -11.00
CA GLY A 27 0.51 18.79 -10.51
C GLY A 27 1.93 19.05 -9.97
N LYS A 28 2.27 20.31 -9.66
CA LYS A 28 3.55 20.71 -9.04
C LYS A 28 3.56 20.48 -7.54
N SER A 29 2.38 20.29 -6.93
CA SER A 29 2.25 19.82 -5.56
C SER A 29 3.08 18.53 -5.40
N PRO A 30 3.89 18.38 -4.34
CA PRO A 30 4.73 17.20 -4.14
C PRO A 30 3.91 15.94 -4.30
N LEU A 31 4.46 14.96 -5.05
CA LEU A 31 3.92 13.62 -5.31
C LEU A 31 2.85 13.27 -4.29
N LEU A 32 1.61 13.16 -4.76
CA LEU A 32 0.45 13.04 -3.89
C LEU A 32 0.73 11.92 -2.89
N ALA A 33 0.89 12.26 -1.61
CA ALA A 33 1.39 11.32 -0.59
C ALA A 33 0.58 10.02 -0.55
N TYR A 34 -0.69 10.08 -0.97
CA TYR A 34 -1.55 8.92 -1.13
C TYR A 34 -1.05 7.93 -2.19
N GLN A 35 -0.51 8.38 -3.34
CA GLN A 35 0.02 7.48 -4.38
C GLN A 35 1.19 6.68 -3.84
N ARG A 36 2.11 7.35 -3.13
CA ARG A 36 3.24 6.68 -2.47
C ARG A 36 2.76 5.67 -1.43
N ALA A 37 1.78 6.05 -0.60
CA ALA A 37 1.19 5.16 0.40
C ALA A 37 0.51 3.94 -0.23
N ILE A 38 -0.18 4.11 -1.38
CA ILE A 38 -0.78 3.01 -2.14
C ILE A 38 0.32 2.08 -2.66
N TYR A 39 1.36 2.59 -3.31
CA TYR A 39 2.44 1.74 -3.83
C TYR A 39 3.20 0.99 -2.73
N GLN A 40 3.43 1.62 -1.59
CA GLN A 40 4.03 0.97 -0.42
C GLN A 40 3.11 -0.13 0.14
N SER A 41 1.81 0.14 0.20
CA SER A 41 0.82 -0.86 0.63
C SER A 41 0.73 -2.02 -0.34
N ILE A 42 0.82 -1.79 -1.65
CA ILE A 42 0.88 -2.86 -2.66
C ILE A 42 2.11 -3.74 -2.44
N LYS A 43 3.29 -3.14 -2.17
CA LYS A 43 4.51 -3.91 -1.90
C LYS A 43 4.40 -4.73 -0.61
N LEU A 44 3.83 -4.16 0.46
CA LEU A 44 3.56 -4.88 1.71
C LEU A 44 2.58 -6.04 1.48
N LEU A 45 1.52 -5.81 0.70
CA LEU A 45 0.54 -6.81 0.33
C LEU A 45 1.18 -7.98 -0.42
N VAL A 46 1.98 -7.67 -1.45
CA VAL A 46 2.71 -8.66 -2.24
C VAL A 46 3.70 -9.45 -1.38
N ALA A 47 4.43 -8.77 -0.48
CA ALA A 47 5.35 -9.42 0.44
C ALA A 47 4.65 -10.37 1.43
N GLY A 48 3.46 -9.99 1.90
CA GLY A 48 2.61 -10.86 2.71
C GLY A 48 2.15 -12.10 1.94
N CYS A 49 1.66 -11.92 0.71
CA CYS A 49 1.23 -13.04 -0.13
C CYS A 49 2.36 -14.00 -0.49
N ALA A 50 3.57 -13.49 -0.69
CA ALA A 50 4.76 -14.32 -0.95
C ALA A 50 5.33 -14.95 0.33
N GLY A 51 4.79 -14.67 1.52
CA GLY A 51 5.33 -15.16 2.79
C GLY A 51 6.69 -14.57 3.15
N ILE A 52 7.08 -13.43 2.55
CA ILE A 52 8.30 -12.69 2.91
C ILE A 52 8.11 -12.01 4.27
N ARG A 53 6.89 -11.56 4.55
CA ARG A 53 6.47 -11.04 5.85
C ARG A 53 5.28 -11.81 6.36
N VAL A 54 5.31 -12.11 7.65
CA VAL A 54 4.30 -12.95 8.29
C VAL A 54 3.81 -12.20 9.52
N PRO A 55 2.50 -12.19 9.81
CA PRO A 55 2.02 -11.52 11.02
C PRO A 55 2.59 -12.19 12.29
N THR A 56 2.82 -11.38 13.31
CA THR A 56 3.28 -11.79 14.64
C THR A 56 2.39 -11.19 15.72
N LEU A 57 2.64 -11.54 16.99
CA LEU A 57 1.89 -11.02 18.13
C LEU A 57 2.21 -9.53 18.36
N LEU A 58 1.18 -8.69 18.53
CA LEU A 58 1.37 -7.29 18.93
C LEU A 58 1.78 -7.23 20.41
N GLU A 59 2.62 -6.25 20.77
CA GLU A 59 3.20 -6.06 22.13
C GLU A 59 2.16 -6.04 23.27
N HIS A 60 0.90 -5.69 22.96
CA HIS A 60 -0.19 -5.57 23.94
C HIS A 60 -1.26 -6.67 23.83
N GLU A 61 -1.11 -7.61 22.90
CA GLU A 61 -2.08 -8.68 22.68
C GLU A 61 -1.53 -10.00 23.24
N THR A 62 -2.34 -10.71 24.02
CA THR A 62 -1.97 -12.01 24.62
C THR A 62 -2.32 -13.20 23.74
N GLN A 63 -3.03 -12.97 22.62
CA GLN A 63 -3.44 -13.98 21.67
C GLN A 63 -3.22 -13.49 20.23
N PRO A 64 -2.84 -14.37 19.29
CA PRO A 64 -2.64 -13.99 17.90
C PRO A 64 -3.97 -13.54 17.28
N VAL A 65 -3.93 -12.43 16.54
CA VAL A 65 -5.09 -11.95 15.78
C VAL A 65 -5.37 -12.91 14.63
N GLN A 66 -6.62 -13.36 14.52
CA GLN A 66 -7.07 -14.06 13.32
C GLN A 66 -7.22 -13.07 12.15
N TRP A 67 -6.35 -13.24 11.17
CA TRP A 67 -6.37 -12.48 9.92
C TRP A 67 -7.26 -13.18 8.91
N HIS A 68 -8.26 -12.46 8.40
CA HIS A 68 -9.15 -12.96 7.37
C HIS A 68 -9.41 -11.86 6.35
N PHE A 69 -8.93 -12.08 5.13
CA PHE A 69 -9.08 -11.17 4.00
C PHE A 69 -9.77 -11.92 2.86
N PRO A 70 -11.12 -11.97 2.80
CA PRO A 70 -11.84 -12.74 1.78
C PRO A 70 -11.42 -12.42 0.33
N PRO A 71 -11.14 -11.15 -0.05
CA PRO A 71 -10.67 -10.84 -1.41
C PRO A 71 -9.27 -11.37 -1.73
N LEU A 72 -8.47 -11.69 -0.71
CA LEU A 72 -7.07 -12.06 -0.84
C LEU A 72 -6.65 -13.01 0.31
N PRO A 73 -7.18 -14.24 0.36
CA PRO A 73 -6.92 -15.17 1.46
C PRO A 73 -5.45 -15.53 1.60
N GLN A 74 -4.67 -15.48 0.51
CA GLN A 74 -3.24 -15.75 0.52
C GLN A 74 -2.39 -14.67 1.19
N LEU A 75 -2.96 -13.51 1.56
CA LEU A 75 -2.22 -12.41 2.20
C LEU A 75 -1.59 -12.82 3.54
N VAL A 76 -2.24 -13.74 4.26
CA VAL A 76 -1.73 -14.29 5.50
C VAL A 76 -1.83 -15.80 5.40
N SER A 77 -0.68 -16.48 5.44
CA SER A 77 -0.68 -17.93 5.56
C SER A 77 -1.30 -18.34 6.90
N PRO A 78 -2.35 -19.19 6.92
CA PRO A 78 -3.02 -19.59 8.15
C PRO A 78 -2.12 -20.40 9.09
N GLU A 79 -1.02 -20.97 8.58
CA GLU A 79 -0.16 -21.90 9.32
C GLU A 79 1.12 -21.23 9.87
N THR A 80 1.36 -19.96 9.53
CA THR A 80 2.65 -19.31 9.85
C THR A 80 2.42 -18.14 10.78
N THR A 81 2.95 -18.23 12.00
CA THR A 81 3.14 -17.09 12.90
C THR A 81 4.60 -16.69 12.85
N GLY A 82 4.88 -15.44 12.50
CA GLY A 82 6.27 -14.94 12.40
C GLY A 82 6.95 -14.93 13.76
N VAL A 83 8.28 -15.12 13.77
CA VAL A 83 9.13 -14.85 14.94
C VAL A 83 8.99 -13.36 15.29
N PHE A 84 9.06 -13.00 16.57
CA PHE A 84 8.99 -11.60 16.99
C PHE A 84 10.17 -10.82 16.39
N SER A 85 9.91 -10.09 15.31
CA SER A 85 10.87 -9.21 14.65
C SER A 85 10.25 -7.81 14.49
N PRO A 86 11.05 -6.73 14.55
CA PRO A 86 10.53 -5.38 14.30
C PRO A 86 9.87 -5.24 12.92
N GLU A 87 10.34 -6.00 11.94
CA GLU A 87 9.87 -5.98 10.55
C GLU A 87 8.48 -6.62 10.42
N ASP A 88 8.29 -7.79 11.03
CA ASP A 88 7.00 -8.49 11.06
C ASP A 88 5.99 -7.77 11.95
N LEU A 89 6.46 -7.08 13.00
CA LEU A 89 5.61 -6.21 13.82
C LEU A 89 5.09 -5.01 13.01
N ALA A 90 5.93 -4.40 12.17
CA ALA A 90 5.51 -3.33 11.27
C ALA A 90 4.48 -3.83 10.23
N PHE A 91 4.70 -5.02 9.67
CA PHE A 91 3.74 -5.68 8.79
C PHE A 91 2.41 -5.97 9.49
N THR A 92 2.43 -6.48 10.71
CA THR A 92 1.24 -6.74 11.54
C THR A 92 0.45 -5.46 11.81
N ARG A 93 1.14 -4.35 12.14
CA ARG A 93 0.52 -3.04 12.33
C ARG A 93 -0.11 -2.52 11.03
N TRP A 94 0.53 -2.75 9.87
CA TRP A 94 -0.05 -2.43 8.57
C TRP A 94 -1.27 -3.30 8.23
N LEU A 95 -1.27 -4.60 8.53
CA LEU A 95 -2.44 -5.46 8.34
C LEU A 95 -3.65 -4.98 9.17
N LYS A 96 -3.41 -4.51 10.41
CA LYS A 96 -4.46 -3.91 11.24
C LYS A 96 -5.03 -2.65 10.58
N LEU A 97 -4.16 -1.80 10.03
CA LEU A 97 -4.56 -0.62 9.27
C LEU A 97 -5.40 -0.97 8.04
N LEU A 98 -4.95 -1.96 7.25
CA LEU A 98 -5.65 -2.45 6.07
C LEU A 98 -7.06 -2.96 6.41
N LYS A 99 -7.20 -3.68 7.54
CA LYS A 99 -8.50 -4.17 8.03
C LYS A 99 -9.43 -3.04 8.49
N CYS A 100 -8.88 -1.98 9.09
CA CYS A 100 -9.67 -0.81 9.48
C CYS A 100 -10.09 0.06 8.29
N ASN A 101 -9.38 -0.02 7.15
CA ASN A 101 -9.66 0.71 5.92
C ASN A 101 -9.95 2.22 6.13
N PRO A 102 -9.07 2.98 6.81
CA PRO A 102 -9.29 4.41 6.99
C PRO A 102 -9.10 5.19 5.68
N ALA A 103 -9.70 6.37 5.61
CA ALA A 103 -9.47 7.29 4.51
C ALA A 103 -7.98 7.70 4.45
N LEU A 104 -7.40 7.70 3.25
CA LEU A 104 -6.00 8.09 3.03
C LEU A 104 -5.84 9.61 3.10
N ASP A 105 -5.75 10.13 4.32
CA ASP A 105 -5.35 11.50 4.59
C ASP A 105 -3.82 11.62 4.78
N LYS A 106 -3.36 12.83 5.07
CA LYS A 106 -1.93 13.11 5.31
C LYS A 106 -1.36 12.27 6.47
N HIS A 107 -2.15 12.05 7.52
CA HIS A 107 -1.71 11.29 8.69
C HIS A 107 -1.49 9.82 8.34
N TYR A 108 -2.49 9.17 7.72
CA TYR A 108 -2.39 7.76 7.36
C TYR A 108 -1.35 7.51 6.26
N CYS A 109 -1.13 8.44 5.34
CA CYS A 109 -0.03 8.36 4.39
C CYS A 109 1.35 8.31 5.08
N GLN A 110 1.54 9.10 6.15
CA GLN A 110 2.78 9.09 6.95
C GLN A 110 2.91 7.81 7.80
N VAL A 111 1.79 7.31 8.35
CA VAL A 111 1.77 6.06 9.10
C VAL A 111 2.16 4.87 8.22
N ILE A 112 1.62 4.80 6.99
CA ILE A 112 1.97 3.76 6.01
C ILE A 112 3.45 3.84 5.63
N GLU A 113 3.96 5.05 5.35
CA GLU A 113 5.40 5.26 5.10
C GLU A 113 6.25 4.69 6.24
N ARG A 114 5.88 4.99 7.49
CA ARG A 114 6.62 4.49 8.66
C ARG A 114 6.62 2.95 8.71
N TYR A 115 5.48 2.31 8.47
CA TYR A 115 5.41 0.84 8.46
C TYR A 115 6.20 0.23 7.30
N TRP A 116 6.14 0.86 6.12
CA TRP A 116 6.98 0.49 4.99
C TRP A 116 8.46 0.53 5.33
N GLN A 117 8.95 1.64 5.92
CA GLN A 117 10.35 1.76 6.32
C GLN A 117 10.76 0.73 7.37
N GLN A 118 9.90 0.47 8.36
CA GLN A 118 10.17 -0.49 9.43
C GLN A 118 10.08 -1.95 8.96
N SER A 119 9.36 -2.24 7.88
CA SER A 119 9.24 -3.60 7.33
C SER A 119 10.52 -4.14 6.68
N GLY A 120 11.55 -3.32 6.48
CA GLY A 120 12.82 -3.73 5.84
C GLY A 120 12.70 -4.14 4.37
N LEU A 121 11.51 -4.14 3.78
CA LEU A 121 11.26 -4.60 2.40
C LEU A 121 11.99 -3.77 1.34
N LYS A 122 12.38 -2.53 1.66
CA LYS A 122 13.18 -1.68 0.78
C LYS A 122 14.60 -2.22 0.55
N ASP A 123 15.11 -3.02 1.49
CA ASP A 123 16.49 -3.52 1.49
C ASP A 123 16.57 -4.94 0.89
N ILE A 124 15.41 -5.60 0.68
CA ILE A 124 15.32 -6.91 0.03
C ILE A 124 15.45 -6.73 -1.47
N ARG A 125 16.39 -7.47 -2.07
CA ARG A 125 16.57 -7.53 -3.52
C ARG A 125 15.81 -8.71 -4.11
N TRP A 126 15.38 -8.57 -5.36
CA TRP A 126 14.64 -9.61 -6.09
C TRP A 126 15.41 -10.92 -6.15
N GLU A 127 16.72 -10.85 -6.37
CA GLU A 127 17.61 -12.00 -6.50
C GLU A 127 17.77 -12.79 -5.19
N ASN A 128 17.42 -12.19 -4.05
CA ASN A 128 17.49 -12.85 -2.74
C ASN A 128 16.20 -13.60 -2.39
N LEU A 129 15.16 -13.51 -3.22
CA LEU A 129 13.90 -14.23 -3.02
C LEU A 129 14.03 -15.68 -3.53
N THR A 130 13.37 -16.61 -2.85
CA THR A 130 13.26 -17.99 -3.33
C THR A 130 12.42 -18.07 -4.61
N ASP A 131 12.62 -19.12 -5.41
CA ASP A 131 11.86 -19.30 -6.66
C ASP A 131 10.33 -19.28 -6.42
N ALA A 132 9.86 -19.90 -5.34
CA ALA A 132 8.46 -19.90 -4.95
C ALA A 132 7.93 -18.48 -4.59
N GLN A 133 8.76 -17.67 -3.92
CA GLN A 133 8.44 -16.28 -3.62
C GLN A 133 8.34 -15.47 -4.91
N GLN A 134 9.33 -15.60 -5.80
CA GLN A 134 9.36 -14.91 -7.08
C GLN A 134 8.15 -15.27 -7.95
N GLU A 135 7.80 -16.56 -8.02
CA GLU A 135 6.63 -17.05 -8.76
C GLU A 135 5.32 -16.45 -8.23
N THR A 136 5.17 -16.39 -6.90
CA THR A 136 3.99 -15.79 -6.26
C THR A 136 3.88 -14.30 -6.58
N VAL A 137 5.00 -13.57 -6.48
CA VAL A 137 5.04 -12.14 -6.81
C VAL A 137 4.69 -11.91 -8.28
N ASN A 138 5.31 -12.65 -9.20
CA ASN A 138 5.04 -12.53 -10.64
C ASN A 138 3.57 -12.83 -10.96
N THR A 139 3.01 -13.89 -10.39
CA THR A 139 1.61 -14.27 -10.59
C THR A 139 0.65 -13.16 -10.13
N LEU A 140 0.92 -12.54 -8.98
CA LEU A 140 0.11 -11.43 -8.47
C LEU A 140 0.20 -10.21 -9.38
N PHE A 141 1.41 -9.82 -9.77
CA PHE A 141 1.61 -8.69 -10.67
C PHE A 141 0.94 -8.92 -12.02
N HIS A 142 1.07 -10.09 -12.63
CA HIS A 142 0.38 -10.40 -13.89
C HIS A 142 -1.14 -10.28 -13.76
N LYS A 143 -1.73 -10.78 -12.67
CA LYS A 143 -3.20 -10.73 -12.46
C LYS A 143 -3.71 -9.32 -12.16
N LYS A 144 -2.91 -8.49 -11.49
CA LYS A 144 -3.32 -7.17 -10.97
C LYS A 144 -2.65 -5.99 -11.66
N TYR A 145 -1.89 -6.24 -12.73
CA TYR A 145 -1.11 -5.22 -13.42
C TYR A 145 -1.96 -4.02 -13.85
N ALA A 146 -3.07 -4.28 -14.54
CA ALA A 146 -3.98 -3.24 -15.02
C ALA A 146 -4.56 -2.40 -13.86
N ASP A 147 -5.02 -3.07 -12.80
CA ASP A 147 -5.59 -2.42 -11.61
C ASP A 147 -4.57 -1.54 -10.86
N TRP A 148 -3.32 -2.00 -10.75
CA TRP A 148 -2.28 -1.33 -9.94
C TRP A 148 -1.51 -0.25 -10.68
N PHE A 149 -1.35 -0.40 -11.99
CA PHE A 149 -0.58 0.54 -12.82
C PHE A 149 -1.44 1.37 -13.77
N GLY A 150 -2.76 1.18 -13.76
CA GLY A 150 -3.69 1.95 -14.59
C GLY A 150 -3.48 1.71 -16.09
N THR A 151 -2.90 0.57 -16.46
CA THR A 151 -2.73 0.17 -17.86
C THR A 151 -4.01 -0.48 -18.34
N LEU A 152 -4.40 -0.18 -19.58
CA LEU A 152 -5.44 -0.97 -20.25
C LEU A 152 -4.91 -2.40 -20.36
N ALA A 153 -5.61 -3.38 -19.79
CA ALA A 153 -5.25 -4.78 -19.94
C ALA A 153 -5.08 -5.07 -21.44
N SER A 154 -3.88 -5.51 -21.85
CA SER A 154 -3.71 -6.00 -23.22
C SER A 154 -4.55 -7.26 -23.35
N VAL A 155 -5.66 -7.11 -24.10
CA VAL A 155 -6.53 -8.20 -24.55
C VAL A 155 -5.76 -9.10 -25.51
#